data_AF-A0A382AJL4-F1
#
_entry.id   AF-A0A382AJL4-F1
#
_cell.length_a   1.000
_cell.length_b   1.000
_cell.length_c   1.000
_cell.angle_alpha   90.00
_cell.angle_beta   90.00
_cell.angle_gamma   90.00
#
_symmetry.space_group_name_H-M   'P 1'
#
loop_
_entity.id
_entity.type
_entity.pdbx_description
1 polymer ?
#
loop_
_entity_poly.entity_id
_entity_poly.type
_entity_poly.pdbx_seq_one_letter_code
_entity_poly.pdbx_strand_id
1 'polypeptide(L)' 'TSILKVKGAEFSQERIDVQQALMGIAGCGWQGDQFNSSELALTSEWLTSRAISIYGGTSEIQKNIIAKRVLGLPDEKPG' A
#
# COMPACT_ATOMS: atom_id res chain seq x y z
N THR A 1 -9.63 2.83 15.38
CA THR A 1 -8.52 2.89 14.41
C THR A 1 -8.54 4.26 13.75
N SER A 2 -7.40 4.98 13.74
CA SER A 2 -7.33 6.43 13.51
C SER A 2 -6.98 6.79 12.05
N ILE A 3 -7.39 7.98 11.59
CA ILE A 3 -7.13 8.52 10.25
C ILE A 3 -5.63 8.56 9.91
N LEU A 4 -4.79 8.76 10.93
CA LEU A 4 -3.33 8.75 10.81
C LEU A 4 -2.79 7.38 10.36
N LYS A 5 -3.40 6.27 10.77
CA LYS A 5 -2.98 4.94 10.34
C LYS A 5 -3.28 4.70 8.87
N VAL A 6 -4.43 5.19 8.39
CA VAL A 6 -4.80 5.12 6.97
C VAL A 6 -3.85 5.98 6.15
N LYS A 7 -3.63 7.24 6.57
CA LYS A 7 -2.76 8.15 5.83
C LYS A 7 -1.29 7.72 5.83
N GLY A 8 -0.80 7.15 6.92
CA GLY A 8 0.56 6.60 7.00
C GLY A 8 0.78 5.39 6.08
N ALA A 9 -0.23 4.54 5.92
CA ALA A 9 -0.19 3.43 4.97
C ALA A 9 -0.18 3.93 3.52
N GLU A 10 -1.05 4.89 3.17
CA GLU A 10 -1.07 5.51 1.84
C GLU A 10 0.26 6.20 1.50
N PHE A 11 0.81 6.99 2.44
CA PHE A 11 2.08 7.67 2.25
C PHE A 11 3.24 6.69 2.03
N SER A 12 3.23 5.55 2.74
CA SER A 12 4.25 4.52 2.56
C SER A 12 4.16 3.87 1.18
N GLN A 13 2.95 3.63 0.67
CA GLN A 13 2.74 3.12 -0.69
C GLN A 13 3.21 4.12 -1.74
N GLU A 14 2.82 5.38 -1.60
CA GLU A 14 3.20 6.46 -2.53
C GLU A 14 4.72 6.66 -2.58
N ARG A 15 5.40 6.55 -1.43
CA ARG A 15 6.87 6.58 -1.37
C ARG A 15 7.50 5.42 -2.15
N ILE A 16 6.99 4.19 -1.97
CA ILE A 16 7.51 3.01 -2.65
C ILE A 16 7.27 3.11 -4.17
N ASP A 17 6.12 3.65 -4.60
CA ASP A 17 5.82 3.87 -6.02
C ASP A 17 6.76 4.91 -6.66
N VAL A 18 7.08 5.99 -5.95
CA VAL A 18 8.07 6.99 -6.42
C VAL A 18 9.47 6.38 -6.50
N GLN A 19 9.87 5.57 -5.51
CA GLN A 19 11.17 4.87 -5.55
C GLN A 19 11.26 3.90 -6.73
N GLN A 20 10.19 3.14 -7.01
CA GLN A 20 10.11 2.26 -8.16
C GLN A 20 10.19 3.04 -9.48
N ALA A 21 9.47 4.17 -9.59
CA ALA A 21 9.52 5.02 -10.77
C ALA A 21 10.93 5.60 -11.03
N LEU A 22 11.65 5.95 -9.96
CA LEU A 22 13.02 6.46 -10.05
C LEU A 22 14.03 5.39 -10.51
N MET A 23 13.79 4.12 -10.15
CA MET A 23 14.66 3.00 -10.53
C MET A 23 14.55 2.59 -12.00
N GLY A 24 13.45 2.90 -12.68
CA GLY A 24 13.27 2.55 -14.10
C GLY A 24 13.42 1.04 -14.36
N ILE A 25 14.16 0.66 -15.41
CA ILE A 25 14.33 -0.75 -15.82
C ILE A 25 15.08 -1.59 -14.75
N ALA A 26 15.90 -0.97 -13.90
CA ALA A 26 16.58 -1.66 -12.81
C ALA A 26 15.62 -2.15 -11.71
N GLY A 27 14.42 -1.57 -11.61
CA GLY A 27 13.34 -2.02 -10.72
C GLY A 27 12.55 -3.23 -11.24
N CYS A 28 12.89 -3.77 -12.42
CA CYS A 28 12.35 -5.04 -12.93
C CYS A 28 13.23 -6.24 -12.57
N GLY A 29 14.28 -6.04 -11.75
CA GLY A 29 15.16 -7.09 -11.28
C GLY A 29 14.43 -8.08 -10.38
N TRP A 30 14.04 -9.22 -10.95
CA TRP A 30 13.36 -10.28 -10.21
C TRP A 30 14.38 -11.24 -9.56
N GLN A 31 15.41 -11.66 -10.30
CA GLN A 31 16.50 -12.56 -9.85
C GLN A 31 17.74 -12.41 -10.76
N GLY A 32 18.93 -12.76 -10.25
CA GLY A 32 20.17 -12.91 -11.03
C GLY A 32 21.30 -11.96 -10.62
N ASP A 33 22.55 -12.37 -10.91
CA ASP A 33 23.78 -11.65 -10.53
C ASP A 33 23.96 -10.26 -11.20
N GLN A 34 23.04 -9.91 -12.12
CA GLN A 34 23.01 -8.61 -12.81
C GLN A 34 22.37 -7.50 -11.97
N PHE A 35 21.71 -7.84 -10.87
CA PHE A 35 21.05 -6.89 -9.97
C PHE A 35 21.75 -6.85 -8.61
N ASN A 36 21.91 -5.65 -8.07
CA ASN A 36 22.43 -5.50 -6.72
C ASN A 36 21.36 -5.86 -5.67
N SER A 37 21.81 -6.14 -4.44
CA SER A 37 20.91 -6.56 -3.35
C SER A 37 19.86 -5.51 -3.01
N SER A 38 20.16 -4.22 -3.19
CA SER A 38 19.22 -3.13 -2.96
C SER A 38 18.12 -3.09 -4.03
N GLU A 39 18.43 -3.36 -5.29
CA GLU A 39 17.47 -3.45 -6.40
C GLU A 39 16.48 -4.61 -6.21
N LEU A 40 16.98 -5.78 -5.83
CA LEU A 40 16.15 -6.94 -5.54
C LEU A 40 15.24 -6.72 -4.32
N ALA A 41 15.77 -6.10 -3.26
CA ALA A 41 15.00 -5.80 -2.06
C ALA A 41 13.87 -4.79 -2.36
N LEU A 42 14.16 -3.74 -3.13
CA LEU A 42 13.20 -2.69 -3.46
C LEU A 42 12.09 -3.23 -4.38
N THR A 43 12.45 -4.07 -5.37
CA THR A 43 11.47 -4.75 -6.23
C THR A 43 10.56 -5.69 -5.43
N SER A 44 11.12 -6.44 -4.48
CA SER A 44 10.36 -7.31 -3.59
C SER A 44 9.42 -6.54 -2.66
N GLU A 45 9.88 -5.42 -2.11
CA GLU A 45 9.08 -4.53 -1.25
C GLU A 45 7.93 -3.88 -2.06
N TRP A 46 8.19 -3.45 -3.29
CA TRP A 46 7.18 -2.90 -4.20
C TRP A 46 6.09 -3.94 -4.51
N LEU A 47 6.46 -5.16 -4.91
CA LEU A 47 5.49 -6.22 -5.18
C LEU A 47 4.70 -6.64 -3.93
N THR A 48 5.35 -6.66 -2.78
CA THR A 48 4.70 -6.94 -1.48
C THR A 48 3.70 -5.84 -1.13
N SER A 49 4.06 -4.56 -1.32
CA SER A 49 3.15 -3.42 -1.14
C SER A 49 1.89 -3.54 -2.01
N ARG A 50 2.04 -3.93 -3.29
CA ARG A 50 0.92 -4.18 -4.21
C ARG A 50 0.06 -5.36 -3.74
N ALA A 51 0.68 -6.47 -3.34
CA ALA A 51 -0.05 -7.61 -2.78
C ALA A 51 -0.84 -7.23 -1.52
N ILE A 52 -0.24 -6.46 -0.61
CA ILE A 52 -0.89 -5.95 0.60
C ILE A 52 -2.07 -5.02 0.24
N SER A 53 -1.97 -4.22 -0.82
CA SER A 53 -3.10 -3.36 -1.23
C SER A 53 -4.32 -4.17 -1.72
N ILE A 54 -4.09 -5.39 -2.24
CA ILE A 54 -5.16 -6.29 -2.73
C ILE A 54 -5.68 -7.18 -1.60
N TYR A 55 -4.79 -7.83 -0.83
CA TYR A 55 -5.17 -8.69 0.30
C TYR A 55 -5.70 -7.90 1.50
N GLY A 56 -5.18 -6.69 1.70
CA GLY A 56 -5.44 -5.84 2.84
C GLY A 56 -6.38 -4.71 2.49
N GLY A 57 -7.62 -5.02 2.08
CA GLY A 57 -8.76 -4.09 1.93
C GLY A 57 -9.10 -3.26 3.18
N THR A 58 -8.19 -3.19 4.15
CA THR A 58 -8.20 -2.38 5.36
C THR A 58 -8.36 -0.89 5.04
N SER A 59 -7.78 -0.39 3.94
CA SER A 59 -7.93 1.03 3.56
C SER A 59 -9.38 1.35 3.16
N GLU A 60 -10.04 0.51 2.38
CA GLU A 60 -11.46 0.69 2.04
C GLU A 60 -12.37 0.50 3.25
N ILE A 61 -12.15 -0.55 4.05
CA ILE A 61 -12.93 -0.78 5.29
C ILE A 61 -12.77 0.40 6.24
N GLN A 62 -11.56 0.93 6.41
CA GLN A 62 -11.34 2.08 7.27
C GLN A 62 -11.86 3.40 6.71
N LYS A 63 -11.76 3.62 5.39
CA LYS A 63 -12.39 4.77 4.74
C LYS A 63 -13.90 4.73 4.94
N ASN A 64 -14.52 3.54 4.86
CA ASN A 64 -15.95 3.37 5.12
C ASN A 64 -16.30 3.63 6.60
N ILE A 65 -15.53 3.10 7.56
CA ILE A 65 -15.71 3.39 9.00
C ILE A 65 -15.57 4.89 9.29
N ILE A 66 -14.58 5.55 8.69
CA ILE A 66 -14.35 7.00 8.86
C ILE A 66 -15.47 7.79 8.20
N ALA A 67 -15.91 7.42 6.99
CA ALA A 67 -17.03 8.05 6.30
C ALA A 67 -18.31 7.94 7.14
N LYS A 68 -18.61 6.77 7.71
CA LYS A 68 -19.75 6.60 8.62
C LYS A 68 -19.66 7.49 9.86
N ARG A 69 -18.49 7.58 10.49
CA ARG A 69 -18.27 8.44 11.66
C ARG A 69 -18.31 9.94 11.37
N VAL A 70 -17.73 10.38 10.26
CA VAL A 70 -17.63 11.80 9.88
C VAL A 70 -18.94 12.30 9.29
N LEU A 71 -19.64 11.47 8.50
CA LEU A 71 -20.92 11.81 7.86
C LEU A 71 -22.14 11.43 8.72
N GLY A 72 -21.94 10.82 9.89
CA GLY A 72 -23.03 10.39 10.78
C GLY A 72 -23.93 9.30 10.19
N LEU A 73 -23.42 8.50 9.26
CA LEU A 73 -24.23 7.47 8.59
C LEU A 73 -24.47 6.28 9.54
N PRO A 74 -25.69 5.73 9.58
CA PRO A 74 -26.00 4.57 10.41
C PRO A 74 -25.24 3.33 9.95
N ASP A 75 -24.82 2.49 10.89
CA ASP A 75 -24.26 1.18 10.57
C ASP A 75 -25.31 0.31 9.87
N GLU A 76 -24.89 -0.42 8.85
CA GLU A 76 -25.74 -1.40 8.17
C GLU A 76 -26.23 -2.38 9.24
N LYS A 77 -27.55 -2.43 9.42
CA LYS A 77 -28.20 -3.31 10.39
C LYS A 77 -27.69 -4.73 10.20
N PRO A 78 -27.40 -5.47 11.29
CA PRO A 78 -27.32 -6.92 11.19
C PRO A 78 -28.71 -7.43 10.83
N GLY A 79 -28.82 -8.03 9.64
CA GLY A 79 -29.90 -8.94 9.26
C GLY A 79 -29.46 -10.37 9.51
#